data_AF-A0A9P7GNA1-F1
#
_entry.id   AF-A0A9P7GNA1-F1
#
_cell.length_a   1.000
_cell.length_b   1.000
_cell.length_c   1.000
_cell.angle_alpha   90.00
_cell.angle_beta   90.00
_cell.angle_gamma   90.00
#
_symmetry.space_group_name_H-M   'P 1'
#
loop_
_entity.id
_entity.type
_entity.pdbx_description
1 polymer ?
#
loop_
_entity_poly.entity_id
_entity_poly.type
_entity_poly.pdbx_seq_one_letter_code
_entity_poly.pdbx_strand_id
1 'polypeptide(L)'
;MAVGAILQWRVYETSPCGYHATRCKIGTTVSPLSVWSQLPLYVLPATAELLINITCYEIAYTRAPQRMKGLIFAIVLFMNSLSSALVLIISPSFADPDLIWPFVGIGGACLISAIAIYIFFHKMDREEGDVVAIGTNRPIDGREIEDSEKA
;
A
#
# COMPACT_ATOMS: atom_id res chain seq x y z
N MET A 1 -5.71 5.76 -2.06
CA MET A 1 -6.80 5.60 -3.05
C MET A 1 -8.06 6.38 -2.67
N ALA A 2 -8.54 6.37 -1.42
CA ALA A 2 -9.72 7.13 -0.99
C ALA A 2 -9.69 8.64 -1.34
N VAL A 3 -8.56 9.31 -1.11
CA VAL A 3 -8.37 10.73 -1.47
C VAL A 3 -8.50 10.96 -2.98
N GLY A 4 -8.00 10.04 -3.81
CA GLY A 4 -8.11 10.11 -5.27
C GLY A 4 -9.55 9.96 -5.75
N ALA A 5 -10.33 9.05 -5.17
CA ALA A 5 -11.76 8.90 -5.47
C ALA A 5 -12.57 10.15 -5.10
N ILE A 6 -12.27 10.76 -3.94
CA ILE A 6 -12.92 12.00 -3.48
C ILE A 6 -12.57 13.17 -4.40
N LEU A 7 -11.30 13.33 -4.77
CA LEU A 7 -10.87 14.38 -5.70
C LEU A 7 -11.50 14.19 -7.07
N GLN A 8 -11.52 12.96 -7.60
CA GLN A 8 -12.14 12.67 -8.88
C GLN A 8 -13.64 12.98 -8.88
N TRP A 9 -14.34 12.64 -7.80
CA TRP A 9 -15.75 13.00 -7.61
C TRP A 9 -15.96 14.51 -7.57
N ARG A 10 -15.10 15.26 -6.85
CA ARG A 10 -15.13 16.72 -6.81
C ARG A 10 -14.85 17.38 -8.16
N VAL A 11 -13.98 16.80 -8.98
CA VAL A 11 -13.70 17.28 -10.34
C VAL A 11 -14.91 17.10 -11.25
N TYR A 12 -15.67 16.00 -11.11
CA TYR A 12 -16.91 15.79 -11.86
C TYR A 12 -18.04 16.73 -11.41
N GLU A 13 -18.10 17.08 -10.13
CA GLU A 13 -19.09 18.02 -9.59
C GLU A 13 -18.83 19.49 -10.01
N THR A 14 -17.56 19.87 -10.18
CA THR A 14 -17.14 21.27 -10.43
C THR A 14 -16.90 21.61 -11.90
N SER A 15 -16.88 20.62 -12.80
CA SER A 15 -16.63 20.86 -14.22
C SER A 15 -17.92 21.14 -15.01
N PRO A 16 -17.96 22.18 -15.87
CA PRO A 16 -19.17 22.56 -16.63
C PRO A 16 -19.59 21.54 -17.71
N CYS A 17 -18.79 20.48 -17.89
CA CYS A 17 -18.95 19.44 -18.89
C CYS A 17 -19.36 18.07 -18.29
N GLY A 18 -19.58 18.00 -16.97
CA GLY A 18 -20.01 16.79 -16.27
C GLY A 18 -19.07 15.60 -16.47
N TYR A 19 -19.65 14.41 -16.70
CA TYR A 19 -18.92 13.14 -16.80
C TYR A 19 -18.12 12.95 -18.11
N HIS A 20 -18.08 13.91 -19.04
CA HIS A 20 -17.38 13.82 -20.32
C HIS A 20 -16.40 14.98 -20.51
N ALA A 21 -15.44 15.10 -19.58
CA ALA A 21 -14.48 16.20 -19.55
C ALA A 21 -13.52 16.21 -20.77
N THR A 22 -13.17 15.06 -21.35
CA THR A 22 -12.19 14.95 -22.45
C THR A 22 -12.72 15.45 -23.80
N ARG A 23 -14.04 15.43 -24.03
CA ARG A 23 -14.65 15.80 -25.33
C ARG A 23 -15.38 17.14 -25.35
N CYS A 24 -15.33 17.90 -24.26
CA CYS A 24 -16.05 19.15 -24.16
C CYS A 24 -15.35 20.28 -24.93
N LYS A 25 -16.08 20.89 -25.87
CA LYS A 25 -15.65 22.06 -26.67
C LYS A 25 -16.28 23.39 -26.19
N ILE A 26 -17.11 23.38 -25.15
CA ILE A 26 -17.68 24.60 -24.56
C ILE A 26 -16.71 25.11 -23.50
N GLY A 27 -16.01 26.20 -23.81
CA GLY A 27 -15.22 27.00 -22.87
C GLY A 27 -14.00 26.28 -22.32
N THR A 28 -12.84 26.90 -22.42
CA THR A 28 -11.59 26.51 -21.74
C THR A 28 -11.67 26.70 -20.22
N THR A 29 -12.78 26.35 -19.60
CA THR A 29 -13.00 26.47 -18.15
C THR A 29 -12.70 25.11 -17.53
N VAL A 30 -11.39 24.87 -17.39
CA VAL A 30 -10.87 23.84 -16.48
C VAL A 30 -11.51 23.99 -15.11
N SER A 31 -11.70 22.89 -14.38
CA SER A 31 -12.19 22.96 -13.00
C SER A 31 -11.26 23.88 -12.18
N PRO A 32 -11.79 24.82 -11.38
CA PRO A 32 -10.99 25.74 -10.58
C PRO A 32 -10.35 25.06 -9.35
N LEU A 33 -9.98 23.78 -9.47
CA LEU A 33 -9.30 23.05 -8.41
C LEU A 33 -7.82 23.44 -8.39
N SER A 34 -7.34 23.80 -7.21
CA SER A 34 -5.93 24.04 -6.98
C SER A 34 -5.14 22.73 -7.16
N VAL A 35 -4.08 22.76 -7.97
CA VAL A 35 -3.15 21.61 -8.16
C VAL A 35 -2.61 21.08 -6.83
N TRP A 36 -2.51 21.95 -5.82
CA TRP A 36 -2.06 21.59 -4.48
C TRP A 36 -2.96 20.57 -3.77
N SER A 37 -4.25 20.46 -4.13
CA SER A 37 -5.11 19.41 -3.56
C SER A 37 -4.72 18.00 -3.98
N GLN A 38 -3.89 17.85 -5.03
CA GLN A 38 -3.37 16.57 -5.48
C GLN A 38 -2.12 16.12 -4.72
N LEU A 39 -1.43 17.00 -3.98
CA LEU A 39 -0.29 16.62 -3.14
C LEU A 39 -0.54 15.41 -2.23
N PRO A 40 -1.62 15.36 -1.42
CA PRO A 40 -1.85 14.22 -0.54
C PRO A 40 -2.03 12.90 -1.29
N LEU A 41 -2.48 12.94 -2.55
CA LEU A 41 -2.61 11.73 -3.37
C LEU A 41 -1.24 11.11 -3.69
N TYR A 42 -0.16 11.89 -3.78
CA TYR A 42 1.19 11.39 -4.05
C TYR A 42 1.98 11.12 -2.77
N VAL A 43 1.86 11.98 -1.77
CA VAL A 43 2.65 11.89 -0.52
C VAL A 43 2.28 10.65 0.30
N LEU A 44 0.98 10.38 0.50
CA LEU A 44 0.56 9.25 1.33
C LEU A 44 0.99 7.89 0.76
N PRO A 45 0.76 7.57 -0.53
CA PRO A 45 1.21 6.30 -1.09
C PRO A 45 2.72 6.15 -1.09
N ALA A 46 3.48 7.21 -1.41
CA ALA A 46 4.95 7.15 -1.44
C ALA A 46 5.54 6.84 -0.06
N THR A 47 5.00 7.44 1.01
CA THR A 47 5.43 7.15 2.38
C THR A 47 5.07 5.72 2.79
N ALA A 48 3.89 5.22 2.43
CA ALA A 48 3.48 3.85 2.71
C ALA A 48 4.33 2.82 1.95
N GLU A 49 4.62 3.08 0.67
CA GLU A 49 5.44 2.21 -0.17
C GLU A 49 6.86 2.07 0.38
N LEU A 50 7.44 3.15 0.91
CA LEU A 50 8.77 3.12 1.50
C LEU A 50 8.81 2.27 2.77
N LEU A 51 7.81 2.42 3.66
CA LEU A 51 7.70 1.63 4.88
C LEU A 51 7.55 0.13 4.58
N ILE A 52 6.66 -0.22 3.63
CA ILE A 52 6.37 -1.62 3.30
C ILE A 52 7.58 -2.29 2.65
N ASN A 53 8.25 -1.63 1.70
CA ASN A 53 9.37 -2.24 0.97
C ASN A 53 10.57 -2.54 1.88
N ILE A 54 10.93 -1.62 2.79
CA ILE A 54 12.07 -1.81 3.69
C ILE A 54 11.82 -2.99 4.62
N THR A 55 10.66 -3.03 5.29
CA THR A 55 10.29 -4.13 6.18
C THR A 55 10.16 -5.45 5.42
N CYS A 56 9.62 -5.44 4.20
CA CYS A 56 9.52 -6.64 3.36
C CYS A 56 10.90 -7.21 3.05
N TYR A 57 11.87 -6.38 2.68
CA TYR A 57 13.23 -6.83 2.39
C TYR A 57 13.97 -7.32 3.64
N GLU A 58 13.75 -6.71 4.78
CA GLU A 58 14.30 -7.17 6.06
C GLU A 58 13.75 -8.55 6.45
N ILE A 59 12.44 -8.74 6.37
CA ILE A 59 11.79 -10.04 6.62
C ILE A 59 12.29 -11.08 5.62
N ALA A 60 12.42 -10.72 4.34
CA ALA A 60 12.96 -11.60 3.32
C ALA A 60 14.40 -12.01 3.63
N TYR A 61 15.26 -11.10 4.10
CA TYR A 61 16.64 -11.41 4.45
C TYR A 61 16.78 -12.27 5.71
N THR A 62 15.95 -12.05 6.71
CA THR A 62 16.01 -12.76 8.01
C THR A 62 15.42 -14.16 7.93
N ARG A 63 14.41 -14.37 7.09
CA ARG A 63 13.75 -15.69 6.91
C ARG A 63 14.32 -16.52 5.76
N ALA A 64 15.07 -15.93 4.84
CA ALA A 64 15.67 -16.65 3.72
C ALA A 64 16.81 -17.59 4.15
N PRO A 65 16.88 -18.82 3.62
CA PRO A 65 18.05 -19.67 3.79
C PRO A 65 19.26 -19.04 3.08
N GLN A 66 20.46 -19.19 3.66
CA GLN A 66 21.65 -18.42 3.28
C GLN A 66 22.02 -18.47 1.79
N ARG A 67 21.72 -19.58 1.11
CA ARG A 67 22.06 -19.77 -0.31
C ARG A 67 20.97 -19.29 -1.29
N MET A 68 19.79 -18.86 -0.83
CA MET A 68 18.64 -18.53 -1.71
C MET A 68 18.15 -17.08 -1.58
N LYS A 69 18.87 -16.21 -0.86
CA LYS A 69 18.49 -14.80 -0.70
C LYS A 69 18.21 -14.14 -2.05
N GLY A 70 19.11 -14.29 -3.03
CA GLY A 70 18.94 -13.71 -4.37
C GLY A 70 17.70 -14.20 -5.14
N LEU A 71 17.28 -15.47 -4.94
CA LEU A 71 16.07 -16.00 -5.56
C LEU A 71 14.81 -15.30 -5.03
N ILE A 72 14.76 -15.06 -3.71
CA ILE A 72 13.62 -14.42 -3.06
C ILE A 72 13.48 -12.98 -3.53
N PHE A 73 14.58 -12.24 -3.65
CA PHE A 73 14.58 -10.89 -4.25
C PHE A 73 14.12 -10.90 -5.70
N ALA A 74 14.54 -11.89 -6.50
CA ALA A 74 14.09 -12.03 -7.88
C ALA A 74 12.56 -12.24 -7.98
N ILE A 75 11.96 -13.00 -7.04
CA ILE A 75 10.51 -13.19 -6.98
C ILE A 75 9.80 -11.87 -6.63
N VAL A 76 10.34 -11.08 -5.70
CA VAL A 76 9.75 -9.77 -5.34
C VAL A 76 9.79 -8.80 -6.53
N LEU A 77 10.89 -8.78 -7.28
CA LEU A 77 11.01 -7.98 -8.51
C LEU A 77 10.06 -8.47 -9.61
N PHE A 78 9.89 -9.79 -9.73
CA PHE A 78 8.95 -10.38 -10.68
C PHE A 78 7.49 -9.98 -10.36
N MET A 79 7.10 -9.94 -9.08
CA MET A 79 5.78 -9.46 -8.66
C MET A 79 5.57 -7.98 -9.01
N ASN A 80 6.59 -7.13 -8.89
CA ASN A 80 6.52 -5.74 -9.33
C ASN A 80 6.31 -5.61 -10.85
N SER A 81 6.96 -6.45 -11.64
CA SER A 81 6.76 -6.51 -13.09
C SER A 81 5.34 -6.96 -13.46
N LEU A 82 4.82 -7.99 -12.78
CA LEU A 82 3.43 -8.45 -12.95
C LEU A 82 2.43 -7.36 -12.61
N SER A 83 2.65 -6.62 -11.52
CA SER A 83 1.82 -5.47 -11.14
C SER A 83 1.76 -4.42 -12.26
N SER A 84 2.93 -4.07 -12.83
CA SER A 84 3.00 -3.12 -13.94
C SER A 84 2.31 -3.63 -15.21
N ALA A 85 2.43 -4.93 -15.51
CA ALA A 85 1.73 -5.55 -16.63
C ALA A 85 0.20 -5.52 -16.46
N LEU A 86 -0.30 -5.75 -15.23
CA LEU A 86 -1.72 -5.64 -14.93
C LEU A 86 -2.24 -4.21 -15.13
N VAL A 87 -1.47 -3.20 -14.74
CA VAL A 87 -1.84 -1.79 -14.98
C VAL A 87 -1.96 -1.49 -16.47
N LEU A 88 -1.06 -2.03 -17.30
CA LEU A 88 -1.15 -1.88 -18.76
C LEU A 88 -2.43 -2.50 -19.32
N ILE A 89 -2.81 -3.69 -18.84
CA ILE A 89 -4.05 -4.37 -19.26
C ILE A 89 -5.30 -3.57 -18.86
N ILE A 90 -5.27 -2.90 -17.71
CA ILE A 90 -6.38 -2.08 -17.18
C ILE A 90 -6.41 -0.68 -17.83
N SER A 91 -5.35 -0.28 -18.53
CA SER A 91 -5.22 1.04 -19.15
C SER A 91 -6.40 1.52 -20.02
N PRO A 92 -7.08 0.69 -20.84
CA PRO A 92 -8.25 1.16 -21.60
C PRO A 92 -9.47 1.50 -20.72
N SER A 93 -9.49 1.09 -19.46
CA SER A 93 -10.56 1.44 -18.51
C SER A 93 -10.45 2.86 -17.98
N PHE A 94 -9.34 3.57 -18.23
CA PHE A 94 -9.14 4.97 -17.80
C PHE A 94 -9.74 5.98 -18.80
N ALA A 95 -10.93 5.70 -19.33
CA ALA A 95 -11.67 6.62 -20.20
C ALA A 95 -12.86 7.24 -19.45
N ASP A 96 -13.21 8.49 -19.78
CA ASP A 96 -14.48 9.10 -19.36
C ASP A 96 -15.65 8.18 -19.79
N PRO A 97 -16.68 7.91 -18.96
CA PRO A 97 -17.09 8.54 -17.70
C PRO A 97 -16.76 7.77 -16.39
N ASP A 98 -16.13 6.60 -16.45
CA ASP A 98 -16.00 5.67 -15.31
C ASP A 98 -14.69 5.80 -14.52
N LEU A 99 -14.00 6.94 -14.61
CA LEU A 99 -12.67 7.11 -14.00
C LEU A 99 -12.64 6.94 -12.48
N ILE A 100 -13.79 7.01 -11.80
CA ILE A 100 -13.93 6.76 -10.35
C ILE A 100 -13.78 5.26 -10.03
N TRP A 101 -14.26 4.37 -10.90
CA TRP A 101 -14.33 2.92 -10.65
C TRP A 101 -12.95 2.27 -10.48
N PRO A 102 -11.90 2.60 -11.25
CA PRO A 102 -10.55 2.09 -11.01
C PRO A 102 -10.00 2.47 -9.63
N PHE A 103 -10.23 3.71 -9.16
CA PHE A 103 -9.76 4.14 -7.83
C PHE A 103 -10.48 3.42 -6.70
N VAL A 104 -11.78 3.20 -6.85
CA VAL A 104 -12.59 2.46 -5.88
C VAL A 104 -12.26 0.97 -5.91
N GLY A 105 -12.10 0.38 -7.09
CA GLY A 105 -11.78 -1.03 -7.28
C GLY A 105 -10.40 -1.39 -6.70
N ILE A 106 -9.37 -0.61 -7.03
CA ILE A 106 -8.02 -0.81 -6.47
C ILE A 106 -8.01 -0.52 -4.96
N GLY A 107 -8.71 0.53 -4.51
CA GLY A 107 -8.85 0.83 -3.08
C GLY A 107 -9.51 -0.32 -2.30
N GLY A 108 -10.58 -0.90 -2.84
CA GLY A 108 -11.26 -2.05 -2.27
C GLY A 108 -10.38 -3.30 -2.26
N ALA A 109 -9.69 -3.59 -3.36
CA ALA A 109 -8.76 -4.71 -3.45
C ALA A 109 -7.63 -4.60 -2.40
N CYS A 110 -7.07 -3.40 -2.19
CA CYS A 110 -6.06 -3.16 -1.15
C CYS A 110 -6.61 -3.35 0.27
N LEU A 111 -7.86 -2.97 0.55
CA LEU A 111 -8.46 -3.19 1.86
C LEU A 111 -8.72 -4.68 2.11
N ILE A 112 -9.23 -5.39 1.11
CA ILE A 112 -9.46 -6.84 1.19
C ILE A 112 -8.14 -7.58 1.40
N SER A 113 -7.09 -7.21 0.66
CA SER A 113 -5.77 -7.84 0.83
C SER A 113 -5.17 -7.56 2.20
N ALA A 114 -5.32 -6.35 2.75
CA ALA A 114 -4.87 -6.03 4.10
C ALA A 114 -5.59 -6.87 5.17
N ILE A 115 -6.92 -7.01 5.07
CA ILE A 115 -7.71 -7.84 5.99
C ILE A 115 -7.32 -9.31 5.85
N ALA A 116 -7.15 -9.80 4.62
CA ALA A 116 -6.75 -11.18 4.37
C ALA A 116 -5.38 -11.49 4.98
N ILE A 117 -4.39 -10.62 4.76
CA ILE A 117 -3.04 -10.77 5.36
C ILE A 117 -3.15 -10.82 6.88
N TYR A 118 -3.90 -9.90 7.49
CA TYR A 118 -4.09 -9.89 8.94
C TYR A 118 -4.67 -11.23 9.44
N ILE A 119 -5.74 -11.74 8.83
CA ILE A 119 -6.37 -12.99 9.25
C ILE A 119 -5.43 -14.20 9.08
N PHE A 120 -4.71 -14.28 7.96
CA PHE A 120 -3.82 -15.42 7.68
C PHE A 120 -2.57 -15.41 8.57
N PHE A 121 -1.96 -14.25 8.81
CA PHE A 121 -0.69 -14.15 9.51
C PHE A 121 -0.81 -13.96 11.03
N HIS A 122 -1.98 -13.57 11.54
CA HIS A 122 -2.20 -13.42 12.99
C HIS A 122 -1.83 -14.68 13.79
N LYS A 123 -2.10 -15.88 13.24
CA LYS A 123 -1.74 -17.13 13.91
C LYS A 123 -0.22 -17.31 14.02
N MET A 124 0.49 -17.02 12.93
CA MET A 124 1.96 -17.13 12.87
C MET A 124 2.61 -16.11 13.80
N ASP A 125 2.12 -14.87 13.81
CA ASP A 125 2.60 -13.81 14.70
C ASP A 125 2.40 -14.17 16.19
N ARG A 126 1.31 -14.88 16.53
CA ARG A 126 1.06 -15.36 17.90
C ARG A 126 2.04 -16.46 18.31
N GLU A 127 2.29 -17.44 17.44
CA GLU A 127 3.27 -18.51 17.70
C GLU A 127 4.69 -17.92 17.87
N GLU A 128 5.03 -16.89 17.09
CA GLU A 128 6.30 -16.17 17.21
C GLU A 128 6.39 -15.33 18.50
N GLY A 129 5.29 -14.70 18.90
CA GLY A 129 5.21 -14.01 20.20
C GLY A 129 5.43 -14.95 21.38
N ASP A 130 4.87 -16.16 21.32
CA ASP A 130 5.02 -17.16 22.39
C ASP A 130 6.47 -17.67 22.51
N VAL A 131 7.15 -17.94 21.39
CA VAL A 131 8.58 -18.36 21.44
C VAL A 131 9.50 -17.25 21.94
N VAL A 132 9.21 -15.99 21.62
CA VAL A 132 9.93 -14.84 22.17
C VAL A 132 9.70 -14.73 23.68
N ALA A 133 8.47 -14.89 24.15
CA ALA A 133 8.13 -14.84 25.57
C ALA A 133 8.80 -15.96 26.40
N ILE A 134 9.00 -17.15 25.81
CA ILE A 134 9.78 -18.23 26.41
C ILE A 134 11.26 -17.84 26.55
N GLY A 135 11.81 -17.10 25.59
CA GLY A 135 13.19 -16.61 25.61
C GLY A 135 13.45 -15.57 26.71
N THR A 136 12.50 -14.66 26.95
CA THR A 136 12.57 -13.64 28.01
C THR A 136 12.55 -14.23 29.43
N ASN A 137 11.80 -15.32 29.65
CA ASN A 137 11.62 -15.92 30.98
C ASN A 137 12.69 -16.97 31.37
N ARG A 138 13.76 -17.14 30.58
CA ARG A 138 14.86 -18.03 30.97
C ARG A 138 15.82 -17.29 31.91
N PRO A 139 16.05 -17.77 33.15
CA PRO A 139 17.08 -17.20 34.00
C PRO A 139 18.42 -17.37 33.30
N ILE A 140 19.02 -16.26 32.91
CA ILE A 140 20.37 -16.24 32.36
C ILE A 140 21.28 -16.41 33.56
N ASP A 141 22.02 -17.52 33.59
CA ASP A 141 23.00 -17.87 34.61
C ASP A 141 23.76 -16.63 35.13
N GLY A 142 23.34 -16.14 36.31
CA GLY A 142 24.09 -15.20 37.15
C GLY A 142 23.88 -13.69 37.01
N ARG A 143 22.96 -13.16 36.18
CA ARG A 143 22.59 -11.73 36.27
C ARG A 143 21.09 -11.52 36.10
N GLU A 144 20.41 -11.28 37.22
CA GLU A 144 19.15 -10.55 37.24
C GLU A 144 19.39 -9.19 36.59
N ILE A 145 18.82 -8.96 35.41
CA ILE A 145 18.62 -7.60 34.92
C ILE A 145 17.37 -7.12 35.64
N GLU A 146 17.61 -6.44 36.75
CA GLU A 146 16.60 -5.65 37.44
C GLU A 146 16.03 -4.65 36.41
N ASP A 147 14.76 -4.80 36.06
CA ASP A 147 14.00 -3.81 35.30
C ASP A 147 13.91 -2.52 36.12
N SER A 148 14.95 -1.71 36.02
CA SER A 148 14.93 -0.31 36.40
C SER A 148 15.26 0.52 35.17
N GLU A 149 14.26 0.77 34.32
CA GLU A 149 14.00 2.14 33.88
C GLU A 149 12.58 2.24 33.28
N LYS A 150 11.62 2.57 34.16
CA LYS A 150 10.50 3.42 33.75
C LYS A 150 11.06 4.83 33.54
N ALA A 151 11.04 5.34 32.32
CA ALA A 151 11.00 6.77 32.01
C ALA A 151 10.35 6.98 30.64
#